data_AF-A0A0P9HM40-F1
#
_entry.id   AF-A0A0P9HM40-F1
#
_cell.length_a   1.000
_cell.length_b   1.000
_cell.length_c   1.000
_cell.angle_alpha   90.00
_cell.angle_beta   90.00
_cell.angle_gamma   90.00
#
_symmetry.space_group_name_H-M   'P 1'
#
loop_
_entity.id
_entity.type
_entity.pdbx_description
1 polymer ?
#
loop_
_entity_poly.entity_id
_entity_poly.type
_entity_poly.pdbx_seq_one_letter_code
_entity_poly.pdbx_strand_id
1 'polypeptide(L)'
;METHDPLKEGEKGAWVSIVAYILLAAFKIGMGYTTGSEALTADGINNSTDIIVSLAVLIGLRISRKPPDRDHPYGHRRAETIASLVASFIMAAAGIQVVLQACKSFFVTDRQAPDLLAAWIALGCAVVMWGVYTYNSRLAKRLNSQSLKAAAYDNRSDALVSIGAA
;
A
#
# COMPACT_ATOMS: atom_id res chain seq x y z
N MET A 1 -23.88 21.87 11.45
CA MET A 1 -23.88 20.63 10.65
C MET A 1 -22.83 20.80 9.57
N GLU A 2 -21.59 20.36 9.83
CA GLU A 2 -20.56 20.35 8.80
C GLU A 2 -20.98 19.36 7.72
N THR A 3 -21.16 19.83 6.49
CA THR A 3 -21.38 18.98 5.33
C THR A 3 -20.11 18.14 5.14
N HIS A 4 -20.09 16.92 5.69
CA HIS A 4 -19.07 15.92 5.45
C HIS A 4 -19.02 15.66 3.94
N ASP A 5 -18.06 16.28 3.24
CA ASP A 5 -17.82 16.05 1.83
C ASP A 5 -17.20 14.64 1.71
N PRO A 6 -17.94 13.63 1.23
CA PRO A 6 -17.46 12.24 1.15
C PRO A 6 -16.14 12.15 0.36
N LEU A 7 -15.89 13.11 -0.53
CA LEU A 7 -14.69 13.15 -1.35
C LEU A 7 -13.45 13.64 -0.56
N LYS A 8 -13.61 14.51 0.44
CA LYS A 8 -12.52 14.88 1.37
C LYS A 8 -12.15 13.72 2.28
N GLU A 9 -13.11 12.85 2.63
CA GLU A 9 -12.84 11.68 3.44
C GLU A 9 -12.00 10.64 2.70
N GLY A 10 -12.24 10.44 1.40
CA GLY A 10 -11.44 9.53 0.58
C GLY A 10 -9.95 9.89 0.53
N GLU A 11 -9.64 11.20 0.46
CA GLU A 11 -8.26 11.68 0.55
C GLU A 11 -7.61 11.37 1.90
N LYS A 12 -8.36 11.46 3.00
CA LYS A 12 -7.83 11.09 4.32
C LYS A 12 -7.39 9.62 4.35
N GLY A 13 -8.19 8.72 3.75
CA GLY A 13 -7.83 7.31 3.64
C GLY A 13 -6.53 7.08 2.87
N ALA A 14 -6.36 7.75 1.73
CA ALA A 14 -5.12 7.68 0.96
C ALA A 14 -3.92 8.26 1.74
N TRP A 15 -4.11 9.38 2.45
CA TRP A 15 -3.06 9.94 3.32
C TRP A 15 -2.67 9.01 4.47
N VAL A 16 -3.63 8.33 5.10
CA VAL A 16 -3.35 7.35 6.15
C VAL A 16 -2.47 6.22 5.61
N SER A 17 -2.75 5.70 4.40
CA SER A 17 -1.88 4.72 3.74
C SER A 17 -0.47 5.29 3.50
N ILE A 18 -0.36 6.48 2.88
CA ILE A 18 0.94 7.09 2.57
C ILE A 18 1.80 7.26 3.83
N VAL A 19 1.22 7.81 4.91
CA VAL A 19 1.94 8.03 6.17
C VAL A 19 2.35 6.70 6.80
N ALA A 20 1.46 5.70 6.80
CA ALA A 20 1.79 4.38 7.31
C ALA A 20 2.95 3.74 6.51
N TYR A 21 2.89 3.78 5.17
CA TYR A 21 3.95 3.25 4.31
C TYR A 21 5.29 3.95 4.53
N ILE A 22 5.31 5.28 4.64
CA ILE A 22 6.55 6.03 4.92
C ILE A 22 7.16 5.59 6.26
N LEU A 23 6.35 5.54 7.31
CA LEU A 23 6.83 5.17 8.66
C LEU A 23 7.33 3.72 8.70
N LEU A 24 6.57 2.79 8.10
CA LEU A 24 6.94 1.38 8.08
C LEU A 24 8.15 1.12 7.19
N ALA A 25 8.25 1.74 6.01
CA ALA A 25 9.41 1.60 5.13
C ALA A 25 10.69 2.08 5.83
N ALA A 26 10.66 3.29 6.40
CA ALA A 26 11.81 3.83 7.14
C ALA A 26 12.20 2.94 8.33
N PHE A 27 11.21 2.45 9.09
CA PHE A 27 11.46 1.58 10.24
C PHE A 27 12.01 0.22 9.82
N LYS A 28 11.40 -0.47 8.85
CA LYS A 28 11.85 -1.78 8.36
C LYS A 28 13.24 -1.71 7.73
N ILE A 29 13.52 -0.71 6.92
CA ILE A 29 14.86 -0.53 6.31
C ILE A 29 15.90 -0.28 7.40
N GLY A 30 15.63 0.65 8.34
CA GLY A 30 16.53 0.93 9.45
C GLY A 30 16.81 -0.30 10.31
N MET A 31 15.75 -1.02 10.70
CA MET A 31 15.87 -2.22 11.52
C MET A 31 16.48 -3.41 10.75
N GLY A 32 16.21 -3.52 9.45
CA GLY A 32 16.79 -4.53 8.57
C GLY A 32 18.30 -4.40 8.47
N TYR A 33 18.83 -3.18 8.36
CA TYR A 33 20.28 -2.96 8.41
C TYR A 33 20.89 -3.29 9.78
N THR A 34 20.20 -2.97 10.88
CA THR A 34 20.73 -3.27 12.23
C THR A 34 20.68 -4.76 12.59
N THR A 35 19.68 -5.48 12.09
CA THR A 35 19.51 -6.93 12.34
C THR A 35 20.22 -7.79 11.30
N GLY A 36 20.72 -7.19 10.20
CA GLY A 36 21.29 -7.91 9.06
C GLY A 36 20.24 -8.68 8.25
N SER A 37 18.95 -8.42 8.45
CA SER A 37 17.87 -9.14 7.77
C SER A 37 17.63 -8.56 6.37
N GLU A 38 18.09 -9.29 5.35
CA GLU A 38 17.82 -8.97 3.94
C GLU A 38 16.32 -9.05 3.64
N ALA A 39 15.60 -9.98 4.27
CA ALA A 39 14.15 -10.13 4.10
C ALA A 39 13.38 -8.91 4.62
N LEU A 40 13.71 -8.42 5.82
CA LEU A 40 13.06 -7.23 6.39
C LEU A 40 13.41 -5.97 5.59
N THR A 41 14.64 -5.87 5.12
CA THR A 41 15.08 -4.74 4.27
C THR A 41 14.36 -4.76 2.92
N ALA A 42 14.24 -5.92 2.28
CA ALA A 42 13.52 -6.08 1.02
C ALA A 42 12.03 -5.74 1.17
N ASP A 43 11.40 -6.17 2.27
CA ASP A 43 10.02 -5.80 2.61
C ASP A 43 9.88 -4.27 2.76
N GLY A 44 10.79 -3.62 3.50
CA GLY A 44 10.80 -2.16 3.62
C GLY A 44 11.01 -1.40 2.29
N ILE A 45 11.79 -1.95 1.36
CA ILE A 45 11.93 -1.41 0.00
C ILE A 45 10.62 -1.60 -0.79
N ASN A 46 9.93 -2.72 -0.63
CA ASN A 46 8.62 -2.94 -1.26
C ASN A 46 7.61 -1.88 -0.78
N ASN A 47 7.51 -1.66 0.53
CA ASN A 47 6.67 -0.61 1.12
C ASN A 47 6.96 0.78 0.55
N SER A 48 8.18 1.04 0.07
CA SER A 48 8.53 2.32 -0.56
C SER A 48 7.88 2.49 -1.94
N THR A 49 7.71 1.39 -2.68
CA THR A 49 6.96 1.38 -3.95
C THR A 49 5.48 1.65 -3.70
N ASP A 50 4.93 1.12 -2.60
CA ASP A 50 3.52 1.31 -2.25
C ASP A 50 3.18 2.75 -1.85
N ILE A 51 4.18 3.54 -1.41
CA ILE A 51 4.04 4.99 -1.27
C ILE A 51 3.70 5.63 -2.63
N ILE A 52 4.40 5.23 -3.69
CA ILE A 52 4.19 5.76 -5.05
C ILE A 52 2.79 5.36 -5.55
N VAL A 53 2.38 4.11 -5.31
CA VAL A 53 1.04 3.62 -5.63
C VAL A 53 -0.03 4.44 -4.90
N SER A 54 0.15 4.63 -3.59
CA SER A 54 -0.78 5.40 -2.76
C SER A 54 -0.85 6.87 -3.16
N LEU A 55 0.26 7.46 -3.62
CA LEU A 55 0.27 8.80 -4.22
C LEU A 55 -0.49 8.85 -5.54
N ALA A 56 -0.34 7.85 -6.41
CA ALA A 56 -1.11 7.77 -7.65
C ALA A 56 -2.62 7.68 -7.37
N VAL A 57 -3.03 6.90 -6.36
CA VAL A 57 -4.42 6.84 -5.88
C VAL A 57 -4.89 8.20 -5.36
N LEU A 58 -4.10 8.90 -4.55
CA LEU A 58 -4.42 10.22 -4.02
C LEU A 58 -4.59 11.26 -5.15
N ILE A 59 -3.69 11.25 -6.13
CA ILE A 59 -3.77 12.14 -7.31
C ILE A 59 -5.02 11.81 -8.12
N GLY A 60 -5.31 10.53 -8.35
CA GLY A 60 -6.51 10.07 -9.03
C GLY A 60 -7.80 10.56 -8.37
N LEU A 61 -7.86 10.46 -7.03
CA LEU A 61 -8.97 11.00 -6.23
C LEU A 61 -9.06 12.53 -6.36
N ARG A 62 -7.95 13.27 -6.29
CA ARG A 62 -7.98 14.73 -6.44
C ARG A 62 -8.44 15.18 -7.81
N ILE A 63 -8.00 14.50 -8.87
CA ILE A 63 -8.42 14.82 -10.24
C ILE A 63 -9.90 14.49 -10.42
N SER A 64 -10.38 13.37 -9.88
CA SER A 64 -11.78 12.97 -10.03
C SER A 64 -12.79 13.93 -9.38
N ARG A 65 -12.32 14.74 -8.42
CA ARG A 65 -13.08 15.79 -7.73
C ARG A 65 -13.20 17.10 -8.51
N LYS A 66 -12.42 17.31 -9.56
CA LYS A 66 -12.51 18.57 -10.32
C LYS A 66 -13.90 18.70 -10.97
N PRO A 67 -14.52 19.90 -10.88
CA PRO A 67 -15.78 20.15 -11.56
C PRO A 67 -15.62 20.04 -13.08
N PRO A 68 -16.70 19.81 -13.83
CA PRO A 68 -16.66 19.81 -15.30
C PRO A 68 -16.04 21.09 -15.84
N ASP A 69 -15.17 20.93 -16.84
CA ASP A 69 -14.54 22.04 -17.56
C ASP A 69 -14.83 21.93 -19.06
N ARG A 70 -14.27 22.85 -19.85
CA ARG A 70 -14.52 22.92 -21.30
C ARG A 70 -13.96 21.69 -22.04
N ASP A 71 -12.88 21.10 -21.53
CA ASP A 71 -12.24 19.93 -22.12
C ASP A 71 -12.91 18.61 -21.67
N HIS A 72 -13.60 18.63 -20.52
CA HIS A 72 -14.33 17.52 -19.93
C HIS A 72 -15.76 17.93 -19.50
N PRO A 73 -16.70 18.05 -20.45
CA PRO A 73 -18.07 18.47 -20.19
C PRO A 73 -18.83 17.53 -19.23
N TYR A 74 -18.42 16.27 -19.18
CA TYR A 74 -19.00 15.22 -18.31
C TYR A 74 -18.31 15.11 -16.94
N GLY A 75 -17.34 15.98 -16.63
CA GLY A 75 -16.55 15.95 -15.41
C GLY A 75 -15.40 14.95 -15.42
N HIS A 76 -14.64 14.92 -14.33
CA HIS A 76 -13.38 14.15 -14.24
C HIS A 76 -13.51 12.80 -13.51
N ARG A 77 -14.72 12.32 -13.21
CA ARG A 77 -14.91 11.10 -12.38
C ARG A 77 -14.19 9.86 -12.92
N ARG A 78 -13.95 9.77 -14.24
CA ARG A 78 -13.18 8.68 -14.87
C ARG A 78 -11.71 8.62 -14.42
N ALA A 79 -11.15 9.72 -13.91
CA ALA A 79 -9.78 9.74 -13.37
C ALA A 79 -9.61 8.77 -12.18
N GLU A 80 -10.66 8.56 -11.39
CA GLU A 80 -10.62 7.58 -10.30
C GLU A 80 -10.49 6.15 -10.83
N THR A 81 -11.23 5.82 -11.89
CA THR A 81 -11.15 4.52 -12.56
C THR A 81 -9.75 4.29 -13.13
N ILE A 82 -9.17 5.29 -13.79
CA ILE A 82 -7.80 5.21 -14.33
C ILE A 82 -6.79 4.98 -13.20
N ALA A 83 -6.90 5.72 -12.09
CA ALA A 83 -6.01 5.52 -10.95
C ALA A 83 -6.16 4.12 -10.32
N SER A 84 -7.38 3.61 -10.19
CA SER A 84 -7.61 2.24 -9.70
C SER A 84 -7.02 1.18 -10.64
N LEU A 85 -7.06 1.42 -11.95
CA LEU A 85 -6.47 0.53 -12.95
C LEU A 85 -4.95 0.51 -12.84
N VAL A 86 -4.32 1.69 -12.76
CA VAL A 86 -2.86 1.81 -12.57
C VAL A 86 -2.43 1.12 -11.28
N ALA A 87 -3.10 1.38 -10.16
CA ALA A 87 -2.80 0.72 -8.89
C ALA A 87 -2.94 -0.81 -9.00
N SER A 88 -3.96 -1.30 -9.69
CA SER A 88 -4.17 -2.74 -9.90
C SER A 88 -3.05 -3.39 -10.71
N PHE A 89 -2.53 -2.71 -11.74
CA PHE A 89 -1.38 -3.20 -12.50
C PHE A 89 -0.10 -3.26 -11.66
N ILE A 90 0.15 -2.25 -10.83
CA ILE A 90 1.33 -2.23 -9.95
C ILE A 90 1.23 -3.36 -8.91
N MET A 91 0.06 -3.53 -8.28
CA MET A 91 -0.20 -4.67 -7.37
C MET A 91 0.05 -6.02 -8.04
N ALA A 92 -0.43 -6.20 -9.28
CA ALA A 92 -0.20 -7.44 -10.02
C ALA A 92 1.29 -7.69 -10.29
N ALA A 93 2.04 -6.65 -10.66
CA ALA A 93 3.48 -6.73 -10.87
C ALA A 93 4.24 -7.06 -9.57
N ALA A 94 3.91 -6.40 -8.47
CA ALA A 94 4.49 -6.67 -7.16
C ALA A 94 4.23 -8.12 -6.72
N GLY A 95 2.99 -8.61 -6.88
CA GLY A 95 2.64 -10.00 -6.58
C GLY A 95 3.46 -11.01 -7.40
N ILE A 96 3.65 -10.77 -8.70
CA ILE A 96 4.51 -11.62 -9.55
C ILE A 96 5.96 -11.59 -9.05
N GLN A 97 6.47 -10.40 -8.70
CA GLN A 97 7.83 -10.25 -8.19
C GLN A 97 8.05 -11.04 -6.89
N VAL A 98 7.10 -10.99 -5.95
CA VAL A 98 7.15 -11.77 -4.70
C VAL A 98 7.19 -13.27 -5.00
N VAL A 99 6.35 -13.77 -5.91
CA VAL A 99 6.36 -15.18 -6.31
C VAL A 99 7.71 -15.58 -6.93
N LEU A 100 8.27 -14.76 -7.82
CA LEU A 100 9.58 -15.02 -8.42
C LEU A 100 10.71 -15.02 -7.38
N GLN A 101 10.68 -14.10 -6.42
CA GLN A 101 11.64 -14.06 -5.32
C GLN A 101 11.52 -15.29 -4.41
N ALA A 102 10.29 -15.69 -4.06
CA ALA A 102 10.02 -16.91 -3.30
C ALA A 102 10.57 -18.15 -4.01
N CYS A 103 10.31 -18.30 -5.32
CA CYS A 103 10.87 -19.39 -6.13
C CYS A 103 12.40 -19.39 -6.13
N LYS A 104 13.05 -18.22 -6.32
CA LYS A 104 14.51 -18.11 -6.26
C LYS A 104 15.06 -18.50 -4.88
N SER A 105 14.39 -18.10 -3.80
CA SER A 105 14.78 -18.42 -2.43
C SER A 105 14.76 -19.91 -2.11
N PHE A 106 14.03 -20.75 -2.86
CA PHE A 106 14.11 -22.20 -2.72
C PHE A 106 15.40 -22.81 -3.26
N PHE A 107 16.07 -22.15 -4.21
CA PHE A 107 17.29 -22.64 -4.85
C PHE A 107 18.59 -22.11 -4.20
N VAL A 108 18.50 -21.16 -3.27
CA VAL A 108 19.64 -20.61 -2.54
C VAL A 108 19.88 -21.43 -1.26
N THR A 109 21.07 -22.02 -1.15
CA THR A 109 21.47 -22.95 -0.07
C THR A 109 21.93 -22.24 1.22
N ASP A 110 22.37 -20.98 1.14
CA ASP A 110 22.91 -20.25 2.28
C ASP A 110 21.81 -19.41 2.95
N ARG A 111 21.03 -20.04 3.83
CA ARG A 111 19.99 -19.35 4.61
C ARG A 111 20.58 -18.89 5.93
N GLN A 112 20.93 -17.61 6.04
CA GLN A 112 21.00 -16.99 7.37
C GLN A 112 19.58 -16.96 7.92
N ALA A 113 19.35 -17.64 9.05
CA ALA A 113 18.06 -17.61 9.72
C ALA A 113 17.72 -16.14 10.05
N PRO A 114 16.49 -15.67 9.76
CA PRO A 114 16.08 -14.34 10.17
C PRO A 114 16.31 -14.18 11.67
N ASP A 115 16.95 -13.10 12.07
CA ASP A 115 17.06 -12.75 13.48
C ASP A 115 15.64 -12.71 14.09
N LEU A 116 15.43 -13.35 15.25
CA LEU A 116 14.10 -13.40 15.90
C LEU A 116 13.55 -11.99 16.11
N LEU A 117 14.43 -11.02 16.30
CA LEU A 117 14.07 -9.62 16.44
C LEU A 117 13.47 -9.05 15.14
N ALA A 118 14.03 -9.40 13.98
CA ALA A 118 13.49 -8.99 12.67
C ALA A 118 12.09 -9.58 12.41
N ALA A 119 11.87 -10.84 12.81
CA ALA A 119 10.57 -11.50 12.70
C ALA A 119 9.48 -10.80 13.53
N TRP A 120 9.79 -10.44 14.79
CA TRP A 120 8.85 -9.70 15.64
C TRP A 120 8.53 -8.30 15.08
N ILE A 121 9.52 -7.64 14.47
CA ILE A 121 9.30 -6.35 13.81
C ILE A 121 8.39 -6.49 12.61
N ALA A 122 8.64 -7.49 11.75
CA ALA A 122 7.81 -7.76 10.59
C ALA A 122 6.35 -8.06 10.99
N LEU A 123 6.14 -8.86 12.03
CA LEU A 123 4.81 -9.09 12.61
C LEU A 123 4.16 -7.82 13.15
N GLY A 124 4.91 -6.98 13.87
CA GLY A 124 4.41 -5.68 14.35
C GLY A 124 3.95 -4.78 13.20
N CYS A 125 4.74 -4.72 12.13
CA CYS A 125 4.39 -3.98 10.92
C CYS A 125 3.13 -4.55 10.24
N ALA A 126 3.00 -5.87 10.19
CA ALA A 126 1.82 -6.53 9.62
C ALA A 126 0.54 -6.16 10.38
N VAL A 127 0.59 -6.10 11.72
CA VAL A 127 -0.55 -5.66 12.55
C VAL A 127 -0.94 -4.22 12.24
N VAL A 128 0.04 -3.31 12.11
CA VAL A 128 -0.22 -1.92 11.74
C VAL A 128 -0.90 -1.85 10.37
N MET A 129 -0.36 -2.55 9.36
CA MET A 129 -0.96 -2.56 8.03
C MET A 129 -2.35 -3.21 7.97
N TRP A 130 -2.59 -4.23 8.79
CA TRP A 130 -3.94 -4.78 8.95
C TRP A 130 -4.91 -3.74 9.52
N GLY A 131 -4.47 -2.94 10.49
CA GLY A 131 -5.22 -1.78 11.00
C GLY A 131 -5.57 -0.79 9.89
N VAL A 132 -4.58 -0.38 9.09
CA VAL A 132 -4.78 0.54 7.96
C VAL A 132 -5.72 -0.06 6.90
N TYR A 133 -5.57 -1.35 6.59
CA TYR A 133 -6.48 -2.08 5.71
C TYR A 133 -7.93 -2.02 6.19
N THR A 134 -8.18 -2.34 7.47
CA THR A 134 -9.55 -2.34 8.00
C THR A 134 -10.18 -0.96 7.99
N TYR A 135 -9.40 0.09 8.28
CA TYR A 135 -9.84 1.48 8.17
C TYR A 135 -10.20 1.85 6.72
N ASN A 136 -9.26 1.66 5.78
CA ASN A 136 -9.47 2.02 4.37
C ASN A 136 -10.52 1.16 3.69
N SER A 137 -10.67 -0.11 4.04
CA SER A 137 -11.71 -0.99 3.47
C SER A 137 -13.11 -0.54 3.89
N ARG A 138 -13.28 -0.13 5.16
CA ARG A 138 -14.54 0.45 5.65
C ARG A 138 -14.84 1.77 4.96
N LEU A 139 -13.84 2.63 4.82
CA LEU A 139 -13.97 3.93 4.18
C LEU A 139 -14.29 3.80 2.68
N ALA A 140 -13.59 2.93 1.95
CA ALA A 140 -13.83 2.66 0.54
C ALA A 140 -15.26 2.16 0.27
N LYS A 141 -15.80 1.29 1.14
CA LYS A 141 -17.19 0.82 1.04
C LYS A 141 -18.19 1.94 1.30
N ARG A 142 -17.95 2.80 2.29
CA ARG A 142 -18.82 3.94 2.61
C ARG A 142 -18.87 4.97 1.48
N LEU A 143 -17.71 5.23 0.85
CA LEU A 143 -17.56 6.23 -0.20
C LEU A 143 -17.81 5.67 -1.61
N ASN A 144 -18.02 4.36 -1.74
CA ASN A 144 -18.10 3.62 -3.00
C ASN A 144 -16.92 3.94 -3.96
N SER A 145 -15.72 4.09 -3.39
CA SER A 145 -14.51 4.49 -4.11
C SER A 145 -13.70 3.27 -4.54
N GLN A 146 -13.45 3.15 -5.85
CA GLN A 146 -12.70 2.02 -6.40
C GLN A 146 -11.19 2.17 -6.19
N SER A 147 -10.67 3.40 -6.30
CA SER A 147 -9.25 3.67 -6.09
C SER A 147 -8.85 3.46 -4.62
N LEU A 148 -9.68 3.90 -3.67
CA LEU A 148 -9.44 3.64 -2.25
C LEU A 148 -9.59 2.16 -1.90
N LYS A 149 -10.50 1.45 -2.58
CA LYS A 149 -10.64 -0.01 -2.44
C LYS A 149 -9.39 -0.74 -2.94
N ALA A 150 -8.80 -0.31 -4.05
CA ALA A 150 -7.54 -0.84 -4.55
C ALA A 150 -6.41 -0.63 -3.53
N ALA A 151 -6.24 0.59 -3.01
CA ALA A 151 -5.27 0.87 -1.95
C ALA A 151 -5.51 0.03 -0.69
N ALA A 152 -6.75 -0.24 -0.32
CA ALA A 152 -7.04 -1.14 0.80
C ALA A 152 -6.59 -2.58 0.53
N TYR A 153 -6.76 -3.10 -0.68
CA TYR A 153 -6.26 -4.45 -1.01
C TYR A 153 -4.75 -4.51 -1.04
N ASP A 154 -4.10 -3.45 -1.50
CA ASP A 154 -2.64 -3.30 -1.44
C ASP A 154 -2.15 -3.39 0.01
N ASN A 155 -2.73 -2.58 0.91
CA ASN A 155 -2.45 -2.62 2.35
C ASN A 155 -2.59 -4.03 2.96
N ARG A 156 -3.56 -4.81 2.47
CA ARG A 156 -3.77 -6.20 2.91
C ARG A 156 -2.69 -7.14 2.36
N SER A 157 -2.34 -7.01 1.09
CA SER A 157 -1.27 -7.78 0.47
C SER A 157 0.01 -7.60 1.28
N ASP A 158 0.31 -6.36 1.63
CA ASP A 158 1.52 -5.98 2.35
C ASP A 158 1.55 -6.53 3.79
N ALA A 159 0.42 -6.51 4.49
CA ALA A 159 0.31 -7.19 5.79
C ALA A 159 0.62 -8.69 5.69
N LEU A 160 0.22 -9.35 4.59
CA LEU A 160 0.49 -10.77 4.37
C LEU A 160 1.96 -11.01 3.98
N VAL A 161 2.55 -10.14 3.17
CA VAL A 161 3.97 -10.21 2.80
C VAL A 161 4.85 -10.05 4.05
N SER A 162 4.55 -9.08 4.93
CA SER A 162 5.27 -8.91 6.18
C SER A 162 5.11 -10.10 7.15
N ILE A 163 3.97 -10.80 7.14
CA ILE A 163 3.83 -12.06 7.90
C ILE A 163 4.71 -13.16 7.30
N GLY A 164 4.80 -13.24 5.97
CA GLY A 164 5.66 -14.23 5.30
C GLY A 164 7.15 -13.93 5.42
N ALA A 165 7.52 -12.66 5.66
CA ALA A 165 8.89 -12.23 5.91
C ALA A 165 9.34 -12.43 7.37
N ALA A 166 8.40 -12.69 8.29
CA ALA A 166 8.67 -13.01 9.69
C ALA A 166 8.99 -14.50 9.87
#